data_AF-V1DC15-F1
#
_entry.id   AF-V1DC15-F1
#
_cell.length_a   1.000
_cell.length_b   1.000
_cell.length_c   1.000
_cell.angle_alpha   90.00
_cell.angle_beta   90.00
_cell.angle_gamma   90.00
#
_symmetry.space_group_name_H-M   'P 1'
#
loop_
_entity.id
_entity.type
_entity.pdbx_description
1 polymer ?
#
loop_
_entity_poly.entity_id
_entity_poly.type
_entity_poly.pdbx_seq_one_letter_code
_entity_poly.pdbx_strand_id
1 'polypeptide(L)'
;MVDHNERFIQTVQIDEIPWHRITTTYARATDFPKYFDVLWQMSDMKEVDKAGREIEINIEHQSTLWHVTPFAMIFLVRIFKKAVEKMENSSIATYLEEQLLELFIEIAEAICGVEALEHEEPLPNFSDMLNEEYLWSEEYDEEIDALRYEEEDVFPGNLFYSFYYYSHQVFLQCKPMFEKMDSDKARVLCDKIY
;
A
#
# COMPACT_ATOMS: atom_id res chain seq x y z
N MET A 1 -23.97 10.39 0.03
CA MET A 1 -23.13 10.37 -1.19
C MET A 1 -21.84 9.73 -0.78
N VAL A 2 -21.37 8.72 -1.50
CA VAL A 2 -20.04 8.11 -1.26
C VAL A 2 -19.01 9.20 -1.57
N ASP A 3 -18.06 9.40 -0.67
CA ASP A 3 -16.97 10.37 -0.85
C ASP A 3 -16.17 10.02 -2.12
N HIS A 4 -15.57 11.02 -2.79
CA HIS A 4 -14.83 10.77 -4.04
C HIS A 4 -13.66 9.78 -3.81
N ASN A 5 -12.97 9.90 -2.68
CA ASN A 5 -11.86 9.04 -2.30
C ASN A 5 -12.34 7.63 -1.94
N GLU A 6 -13.47 7.53 -1.25
CA GLU A 6 -14.12 6.24 -0.97
C GLU A 6 -14.42 5.48 -2.26
N ARG A 7 -15.01 6.17 -3.25
CA ARG A 7 -15.29 5.57 -4.55
C ARG A 7 -14.00 5.12 -5.23
N PHE A 8 -12.97 5.96 -5.26
CA PHE A 8 -11.68 5.61 -5.87
C PHE A 8 -11.11 4.33 -5.26
N ILE A 9 -10.96 4.28 -3.94
CA ILE A 9 -10.42 3.12 -3.21
C ILE A 9 -11.23 1.84 -3.50
N GLN A 10 -12.56 1.94 -3.61
CA GLN A 10 -13.42 0.80 -3.87
C GLN A 10 -13.38 0.30 -5.31
N THR A 11 -13.25 1.20 -6.29
CA THR A 11 -13.51 0.86 -7.70
C THR A 11 -12.29 0.87 -8.59
N VAL A 12 -11.16 1.47 -8.18
CA VAL A 12 -9.96 1.55 -9.02
C VAL A 12 -9.49 0.15 -9.42
N GLN A 13 -9.18 -0.01 -10.70
CA GLN A 13 -8.64 -1.23 -11.30
C GLN A 13 -7.11 -1.17 -11.36
N ILE A 14 -6.52 -2.34 -11.49
CA ILE A 14 -5.06 -2.50 -11.45
C ILE A 14 -4.37 -1.82 -12.65
N ASP A 15 -5.05 -1.70 -13.78
CA ASP A 15 -4.57 -1.07 -15.01
C ASP A 15 -4.83 0.46 -15.06
N GLU A 16 -5.58 1.01 -14.11
CA GLU A 16 -5.79 2.45 -13.97
C GLU A 16 -4.64 3.15 -13.23
N ILE A 17 -3.72 2.40 -12.63
CA ILE A 17 -2.55 2.92 -11.92
C ILE A 17 -1.31 2.80 -12.83
N PRO A 18 -0.57 3.89 -13.09
CA PRO A 18 0.63 3.87 -13.92
C PRO A 18 1.82 3.32 -13.12
N TRP A 19 1.79 2.04 -12.74
CA TRP A 19 2.76 1.41 -11.84
C TRP A 19 4.23 1.64 -12.24
N HIS A 20 4.53 1.72 -13.53
CA HIS A 20 5.87 1.99 -14.06
C HIS A 20 6.37 3.43 -13.83
N ARG A 21 5.52 4.30 -13.27
CA ARG A 21 5.81 5.70 -12.93
C ARG A 21 5.66 6.00 -11.44
N ILE A 22 5.30 5.00 -10.62
CA ILE A 22 5.14 5.13 -9.18
C ILE A 22 6.39 4.57 -8.49
N THR A 23 6.98 5.36 -7.58
CA THR A 23 8.22 4.98 -6.90
C THR A 23 7.99 4.00 -5.76
N THR A 24 8.99 3.16 -5.57
CA THR A 24 9.16 2.25 -4.43
C THR A 24 10.43 2.62 -3.67
N THR A 25 10.72 1.91 -2.58
CA THR A 25 11.98 2.04 -1.84
C THR A 25 13.23 1.97 -2.72
N TYR A 26 13.23 1.08 -3.72
CA TYR A 26 14.45 0.74 -4.47
C TYR A 26 14.34 0.96 -5.98
N ALA A 27 13.14 1.18 -6.51
CA ALA A 27 12.90 1.26 -7.95
C ALA A 27 11.52 1.88 -8.24
N ARG A 28 10.83 1.31 -9.24
CA ARG A 28 9.45 1.63 -9.62
C ARG A 28 8.57 0.41 -9.46
N ALA A 29 7.28 0.63 -9.31
CA ALA A 29 6.32 -0.43 -9.02
C ALA A 29 5.91 -1.27 -10.26
N THR A 30 6.66 -1.22 -11.37
CA THR A 30 6.34 -1.87 -12.66
C THR A 30 5.86 -3.32 -12.54
N ASP A 31 6.46 -4.10 -11.63
CA ASP A 31 6.13 -5.52 -11.45
C ASP A 31 5.05 -5.80 -10.40
N PHE A 32 4.55 -4.79 -9.68
CA PHE A 32 3.52 -4.95 -8.66
C PHE A 32 2.26 -5.67 -9.17
N PRO A 33 1.75 -5.38 -10.38
CA PRO A 33 0.61 -6.12 -10.90
C PRO A 33 0.83 -7.64 -10.97
N LYS A 34 2.07 -8.08 -11.27
CA LYS A 34 2.43 -9.51 -11.31
C LYS A 34 2.43 -10.10 -9.90
N TYR A 35 2.99 -9.38 -8.94
CA TYR A 35 3.01 -9.82 -7.55
C TYR A 35 1.60 -9.93 -6.97
N PHE A 36 0.72 -8.95 -7.24
CA PHE A 36 -0.68 -9.03 -6.82
C PHE A 36 -1.43 -10.21 -7.43
N ASP A 37 -1.19 -10.55 -8.71
CA ASP A 37 -1.80 -11.73 -9.30
C ASP A 37 -1.32 -13.01 -8.60
N VAL A 38 -0.02 -13.15 -8.31
CA VAL A 38 0.52 -14.29 -7.55
C VAL A 38 -0.17 -14.43 -6.18
N LEU A 39 -0.24 -13.32 -5.42
CA LEU A 39 -0.91 -13.27 -4.12
C LEU A 39 -2.40 -13.56 -4.23
N TRP A 40 -3.07 -13.10 -5.29
CA TRP A 40 -4.49 -13.34 -5.53
C TRP A 40 -4.78 -14.80 -5.87
N GLN A 41 -3.94 -15.45 -6.69
CA GLN A 41 -4.13 -16.85 -7.08
C GLN A 41 -3.85 -17.81 -5.93
N MET A 42 -2.92 -17.49 -5.02
CA MET A 42 -2.56 -18.32 -3.87
C MET A 42 -2.23 -19.78 -4.25
N SER A 43 -1.57 -19.97 -5.39
CA SER A 43 -1.39 -21.30 -6.01
C SER A 43 -0.10 -22.01 -5.60
N ASP A 44 0.95 -21.27 -5.26
CA ASP A 44 2.24 -21.81 -4.82
C ASP A 44 2.79 -21.00 -3.64
N MET A 45 3.16 -21.69 -2.56
CA MET A 45 3.61 -21.05 -1.32
C MET A 45 4.92 -20.25 -1.52
N LYS A 46 5.85 -20.75 -2.32
CA LYS A 46 7.15 -20.09 -2.52
C LYS A 46 6.99 -18.82 -3.35
N GLU A 47 6.15 -18.88 -4.38
CA GLU A 47 5.85 -17.70 -5.19
C GLU A 47 5.10 -16.65 -4.37
N VAL A 48 4.17 -17.06 -3.50
CA VAL A 48 3.45 -16.15 -2.58
C VAL A 48 4.41 -15.51 -1.56
N ASP A 49 5.25 -16.28 -0.89
CA ASP A 49 6.27 -15.76 0.05
C ASP A 49 7.20 -14.76 -0.65
N LYS A 50 7.68 -15.11 -1.85
CA LYS A 50 8.54 -14.22 -2.64
C LYS A 50 7.82 -12.93 -3.04
N ALA A 51 6.64 -13.03 -3.64
CA ALA A 51 5.88 -11.87 -4.08
C ALA A 51 5.48 -10.95 -2.91
N GLY A 52 5.13 -11.54 -1.76
CA GLY A 52 4.84 -10.79 -0.53
C GLY A 52 6.04 -9.97 -0.07
N ARG A 53 7.22 -10.59 0.01
CA ARG A 53 8.47 -9.89 0.40
C ARG A 53 8.86 -8.80 -0.59
N GLU A 54 8.73 -9.04 -1.90
CA GLU A 54 9.02 -8.03 -2.92
C GLU A 54 8.12 -6.80 -2.77
N ILE A 55 6.87 -6.97 -2.34
CA ILE A 55 5.96 -5.84 -2.05
C ILE A 55 6.38 -5.16 -0.75
N GLU A 56 6.51 -5.91 0.35
CA GLU A 56 6.85 -5.41 1.69
C GLU A 56 8.05 -4.45 1.66
N ILE A 57 9.20 -4.90 1.14
CA ILE A 57 10.43 -4.10 1.12
C ILE A 57 10.35 -2.83 0.26
N ASN A 58 9.37 -2.76 -0.63
CA ASN A 58 9.21 -1.70 -1.64
C ASN A 58 8.11 -0.69 -1.29
N ILE A 59 7.23 -1.01 -0.34
CA ILE A 59 6.18 -0.08 0.11
C ILE A 59 6.50 0.55 1.46
N GLU A 60 7.38 -0.05 2.25
CA GLU A 60 7.79 0.46 3.55
C GLU A 60 9.29 0.21 3.74
N HIS A 61 9.99 1.17 4.31
CA HIS A 61 11.35 0.97 4.79
C HIS A 61 11.69 1.90 5.95
N GLN A 62 12.11 1.35 7.09
CA GLN A 62 12.51 2.11 8.29
C GLN A 62 11.45 3.11 8.77
N SER A 63 10.21 2.64 8.86
CA SER A 63 8.99 3.38 9.21
C SER A 63 8.64 4.52 8.25
N THR A 64 9.15 4.47 7.00
CA THR A 64 8.83 5.43 5.94
C THR A 64 7.98 4.77 4.87
N LEU A 65 6.83 5.36 4.57
CA LEU A 65 5.99 4.93 3.46
C LEU A 65 6.41 5.61 2.16
N TRP A 66 6.22 4.90 1.05
CA TRP A 66 6.61 5.35 -0.29
C TRP A 66 5.38 5.67 -1.14
N HIS A 67 5.61 6.30 -2.31
CA HIS A 67 4.54 6.71 -3.22
C HIS A 67 3.60 5.56 -3.60
N VAL A 68 4.15 4.35 -3.75
CA VAL A 68 3.40 3.14 -4.06
C VAL A 68 2.47 2.66 -2.94
N THR A 69 2.74 2.96 -1.67
CA THR A 69 2.08 2.35 -0.51
C THR A 69 0.56 2.50 -0.52
N PRO A 70 -0.01 3.72 -0.60
CA PRO A 70 -1.46 3.87 -0.57
C PRO A 70 -2.15 3.10 -1.71
N PHE A 71 -1.53 3.06 -2.90
CA PHE A 71 -2.05 2.31 -4.05
C PHE A 71 -1.97 0.79 -3.82
N ALA A 72 -0.82 0.29 -3.36
CA ALA A 72 -0.64 -1.14 -3.10
C ALA A 72 -1.63 -1.64 -2.05
N MET A 73 -1.86 -0.88 -0.98
CA MET A 73 -2.79 -1.22 0.08
C MET A 73 -4.21 -1.51 -0.41
N ILE A 74 -4.69 -0.79 -1.43
CA ILE A 74 -6.01 -1.04 -2.02
C ILE A 74 -6.12 -2.50 -2.48
N PHE A 75 -5.10 -3.01 -3.18
CA PHE A 75 -5.09 -4.38 -3.70
C PHE A 75 -4.76 -5.39 -2.61
N LEU A 76 -3.83 -5.07 -1.71
CA LEU A 76 -3.48 -5.94 -0.59
C LEU A 76 -4.67 -6.21 0.32
N VAL A 77 -5.52 -5.22 0.61
CA VAL A 77 -6.72 -5.46 1.43
C VAL A 77 -7.79 -6.26 0.66
N ARG A 78 -7.89 -6.11 -0.66
CA ARG A 78 -8.76 -6.97 -1.49
C ARG A 78 -8.26 -8.42 -1.48
N ILE A 79 -6.94 -8.63 -1.61
CA ILE A 79 -6.28 -9.94 -1.51
C ILE A 79 -6.51 -10.54 -0.12
N PHE A 80 -6.33 -9.74 0.93
CA PHE A 80 -6.56 -10.13 2.32
C PHE A 80 -7.97 -10.67 2.54
N LYS A 81 -9.00 -9.94 2.07
CA LYS A 81 -10.40 -10.39 2.11
C LYS A 81 -10.57 -11.77 1.49
N LYS A 82 -9.99 -11.97 0.31
CA LYS A 82 -10.04 -13.27 -0.39
C LYS A 82 -9.27 -14.36 0.36
N ALA A 83 -8.14 -14.04 0.99
CA ALA A 83 -7.38 -14.98 1.80
C ALA A 83 -8.21 -15.44 3.01
N VAL A 84 -8.81 -14.50 3.74
CA VAL A 84 -9.72 -14.78 4.87
C VAL A 84 -10.84 -15.73 4.48
N GLU A 85 -11.49 -15.51 3.33
CA GLU A 85 -12.57 -16.38 2.81
C GLU A 85 -12.11 -17.81 2.48
N LYS A 86 -10.80 -18.04 2.29
CA LYS A 86 -10.24 -19.33 1.86
C LYS A 86 -9.46 -20.08 2.95
N MET A 87 -9.27 -19.49 4.13
CA MET A 87 -8.41 -20.06 5.18
C MET A 87 -8.81 -21.47 5.61
N GLU A 88 -10.12 -21.78 5.65
CA GLU A 88 -10.60 -23.12 6.06
C GLU A 88 -10.06 -24.25 5.15
N ASN A 89 -9.68 -23.94 3.91
CA ASN A 89 -9.33 -24.93 2.89
C ASN A 89 -7.96 -24.71 2.24
N SER A 90 -7.17 -23.73 2.70
CA SER A 90 -5.88 -23.40 2.10
C SER A 90 -4.88 -22.89 3.14
N SER A 91 -3.82 -23.66 3.37
CA SER A 91 -2.71 -23.22 4.21
C SER A 91 -1.95 -22.03 3.61
N ILE A 92 -1.96 -21.86 2.29
CA ILE A 92 -1.40 -20.66 1.62
C ILE A 92 -2.24 -19.44 1.97
N ALA A 93 -3.56 -19.57 2.05
CA ALA A 93 -4.44 -18.48 2.42
C ALA A 93 -4.27 -18.08 3.90
N THR A 94 -4.15 -19.06 4.81
CA THR A 94 -3.84 -18.79 6.22
C THR A 94 -2.49 -18.10 6.37
N TYR A 95 -1.45 -18.60 5.70
CA TYR A 95 -0.14 -17.97 5.71
C TYR A 95 -0.20 -16.52 5.18
N LEU A 96 -0.84 -16.31 4.03
CA LEU A 96 -0.94 -14.99 3.43
C LEU A 96 -1.73 -14.00 4.29
N GLU A 97 -2.80 -14.44 4.95
CA GLU A 97 -3.55 -13.64 5.92
C GLU A 97 -2.64 -13.18 7.07
N GLU A 98 -1.88 -14.11 7.67
CA GLU A 98 -1.00 -13.80 8.80
C GLU A 98 0.12 -12.82 8.42
N GLN A 99 0.70 -12.95 7.22
CA GLN A 99 1.73 -12.06 6.71
C GLN A 99 1.18 -10.66 6.39
N LEU A 100 0.00 -10.59 5.75
CA LEU A 100 -0.62 -9.31 5.45
C LEU A 100 -1.07 -8.57 6.71
N LEU A 101 -1.55 -9.27 7.76
CA LEU A 101 -1.83 -8.62 9.05
C LEU A 101 -0.57 -8.02 9.67
N GLU A 102 0.58 -8.69 9.54
CA GLU A 102 1.86 -8.18 10.06
C GLU A 102 2.28 -6.91 9.33
N LEU A 103 2.29 -6.97 8.00
CA LEU A 103 2.55 -5.81 7.15
C LEU A 103 1.59 -4.64 7.44
N PHE A 104 0.30 -4.92 7.66
CA PHE A 104 -0.66 -3.86 7.98
C PHE A 104 -0.38 -3.21 9.34
N ILE A 105 0.12 -3.96 10.32
CA ILE A 105 0.53 -3.42 11.62
C ILE A 105 1.75 -2.51 11.46
N GLU A 106 2.72 -2.90 10.64
CA GLU A 106 3.92 -2.08 10.36
C GLU A 106 3.56 -0.76 9.67
N ILE A 107 2.68 -0.81 8.66
CA ILE A 107 2.14 0.38 8.00
C ILE A 107 1.37 1.24 9.00
N ALA A 108 0.55 0.63 9.87
CA ALA A 108 -0.16 1.36 10.92
C ALA A 108 0.80 2.08 11.88
N GLU A 109 1.92 1.45 12.23
CA GLU A 109 2.97 2.07 13.05
C GLU A 109 3.63 3.26 12.36
N ALA A 110 3.95 3.15 11.07
CA ALA A 110 4.48 4.26 10.28
C ALA A 110 3.49 5.44 10.23
N ILE A 111 2.19 5.16 10.06
CA ILE A 111 1.13 6.18 10.10
C ILE A 111 1.08 6.85 11.49
N CYS A 112 1.03 6.09 12.58
CA CYS A 112 1.04 6.69 13.92
C CYS A 112 2.30 7.55 14.16
N GLY A 113 3.44 7.15 13.59
CA GLY A 113 4.70 7.88 13.70
C GLY A 113 4.66 9.25 13.01
N VAL A 114 4.12 9.33 11.79
CA VAL A 114 4.07 10.60 11.05
C VAL A 114 3.13 11.61 11.70
N GLU A 115 2.03 11.16 12.32
CA GLU A 115 1.05 12.03 13.00
C GLU A 115 1.63 12.77 14.22
N ALA A 116 2.77 12.30 14.74
CA ALA A 116 3.49 12.97 15.84
C ALA A 116 4.49 14.03 15.35
N LEU A 117 4.68 14.18 14.04
CA LEU A 117 5.64 15.09 13.41
C LEU A 117 4.93 16.28 12.76
N GLU A 118 5.70 17.32 12.43
CA GLU A 118 5.18 18.38 11.57
C GLU A 118 5.04 17.83 10.15
N HIS A 119 3.83 17.93 9.60
CA HIS A 119 3.51 17.50 8.24
C HIS A 119 2.58 18.53 7.59
N GLU A 120 2.59 18.57 6.26
CA GLU A 120 1.64 19.39 5.50
C GLU A 120 0.24 18.77 5.51
N GLU A 121 -0.75 19.50 4.98
CA GLU A 121 -2.07 18.96 4.67
C GLU A 121 -1.97 17.99 3.47
N PRO A 122 -2.78 16.92 3.43
CA PRO A 122 -2.75 15.98 2.34
C PRO A 122 -3.32 16.61 1.07
N LEU A 123 -3.03 16.01 -0.09
CA LEU A 123 -3.68 16.37 -1.35
C LEU A 123 -5.20 16.19 -1.23
N PRO A 124 -6.03 17.01 -1.91
CA PRO A 124 -7.48 16.99 -1.74
C PRO A 124 -8.15 15.66 -2.09
N ASN A 125 -7.64 14.96 -3.11
CA ASN A 125 -8.14 13.66 -3.54
C ASN A 125 -7.03 12.61 -3.61
N PHE A 126 -7.40 11.35 -3.37
CA PHE A 126 -6.49 10.20 -3.49
C PHE A 126 -5.86 10.17 -4.89
N SER A 127 -6.70 10.36 -5.91
CA SER A 127 -6.31 10.35 -7.32
C SER A 127 -5.38 11.51 -7.69
N ASP A 128 -5.30 12.59 -6.90
CA ASP A 128 -4.38 13.69 -7.18
C ASP A 128 -2.91 13.23 -7.07
N MET A 129 -2.61 12.17 -6.31
CA MET A 129 -1.28 11.55 -6.28
C MET A 129 -0.86 10.92 -7.64
N LEU A 130 -1.79 10.82 -8.60
CA LEU A 130 -1.55 10.37 -9.97
C LEU A 130 -1.44 11.53 -10.98
N ASN A 131 -1.42 12.79 -10.52
CA ASN A 131 -1.19 13.94 -11.38
C ASN A 131 0.23 13.91 -11.96
N GLU A 132 0.37 14.38 -13.21
CA GLU A 132 1.62 14.32 -13.98
C GLU A 132 2.82 14.92 -13.24
N GLU A 133 2.62 15.96 -12.43
CA GLU A 133 3.67 16.61 -11.65
C GLU A 133 4.31 15.70 -10.58
N TYR A 134 3.57 14.69 -10.11
CA TYR A 134 4.05 13.74 -9.09
C TYR A 134 4.55 12.43 -9.70
N LEU A 135 4.22 12.15 -10.96
CA LEU A 135 4.65 10.93 -11.64
C LEU A 135 6.10 11.02 -12.10
N TRP A 136 6.75 9.86 -12.15
CA TRP A 136 8.10 9.73 -12.71
C TRP A 136 8.03 9.63 -14.23
N SER A 137 9.15 9.74 -14.95
CA SER A 137 9.14 9.71 -16.42
C SER A 137 8.46 8.44 -16.96
N GLU A 138 7.84 8.52 -18.14
CA GLU A 138 7.24 7.33 -18.79
C GLU A 138 8.28 6.22 -19.04
N GLU A 139 9.48 6.59 -19.44
CA GLU A 139 10.60 5.66 -19.64
C GLU A 139 11.44 5.59 -18.36
N TYR A 140 11.74 4.37 -17.89
CA TYR A 140 12.64 4.15 -16.78
C TYR A 140 14.09 4.35 -17.23
N ASP A 141 14.81 5.22 -16.52
CA ASP A 141 16.23 5.46 -16.66
C ASP A 141 16.83 5.60 -15.26
N GLU A 142 17.71 4.65 -14.89
CA GLU A 142 18.29 4.57 -13.55
C GLU A 142 19.13 5.79 -13.20
N GLU A 143 19.84 6.39 -14.17
CA GLU A 143 20.69 7.55 -13.92
C GLU A 143 19.82 8.81 -13.70
N ILE A 144 18.77 8.99 -14.50
CA ILE A 144 17.83 10.11 -14.33
C ILE A 144 17.07 9.99 -13.01
N ASP A 145 16.61 8.79 -12.68
CA ASP A 145 15.90 8.47 -11.44
C ASP A 145 16.79 8.74 -10.21
N ALA A 146 18.06 8.34 -10.26
CA ALA A 146 19.03 8.61 -9.21
C ALA A 146 19.29 10.12 -9.04
N LEU A 147 19.44 10.86 -10.15
CA LEU A 147 19.63 12.32 -10.11
C LEU A 147 18.43 13.04 -9.48
N ARG A 148 17.21 12.57 -9.73
CA ARG A 148 16.01 13.14 -9.11
C ARG A 148 16.02 12.97 -7.58
N TYR A 149 16.54 11.86 -7.06
CA TYR A 149 16.69 11.66 -5.60
C TYR A 149 17.76 12.56 -4.96
N GLU A 150 18.63 13.20 -5.74
CA GLU A 150 19.59 14.20 -5.26
C GLU A 150 18.98 15.61 -5.15
N GLU A 151 17.77 15.81 -5.67
CA GLU A 151 17.06 17.09 -5.57
C GLU A 151 16.60 17.36 -4.12
N GLU A 152 16.54 18.64 -3.73
CA GLU A 152 16.15 19.04 -2.37
C GLU A 152 14.69 18.68 -2.03
N ASP A 153 13.80 18.62 -3.04
CA ASP A 153 12.37 18.39 -2.89
C ASP A 153 11.90 17.27 -3.84
N VAL A 154 12.34 16.04 -3.57
CA VAL A 154 11.96 14.84 -4.36
C VAL A 154 10.45 14.62 -4.33
N PHE A 155 9.85 14.79 -3.15
CA PHE A 155 8.41 14.70 -2.92
C PHE A 155 7.96 15.94 -2.14
N PRO A 156 7.09 16.78 -2.73
CA PRO A 156 6.47 17.88 -2.01
C PRO A 156 5.81 17.39 -0.72
N GLY A 157 5.85 18.20 0.35
CA GLY A 157 5.41 17.78 1.68
C GLY A 157 3.95 17.28 1.72
N ASN A 158 3.05 17.93 0.98
CA ASN A 158 1.67 17.48 0.83
C ASN A 158 1.53 16.11 0.14
N LEU A 159 2.33 15.83 -0.90
CA LEU A 159 2.40 14.52 -1.56
C LEU A 159 2.95 13.48 -0.59
N PHE A 160 4.05 13.79 0.09
CA PHE A 160 4.68 12.86 1.03
C PHE A 160 3.73 12.48 2.17
N TYR A 161 3.07 13.46 2.79
CA TYR A 161 2.07 13.17 3.82
C TYR A 161 0.85 12.41 3.26
N SER A 162 0.47 12.64 2.00
CA SER A 162 -0.61 11.90 1.33
C SER A 162 -0.37 10.40 1.30
N PHE A 163 0.89 9.93 1.28
CA PHE A 163 1.20 8.50 1.34
C PHE A 163 0.64 7.86 2.62
N TYR A 164 0.78 8.55 3.75
CA TYR A 164 0.32 8.10 5.06
C TYR A 164 -1.18 8.31 5.21
N TYR A 165 -1.66 9.51 4.89
CA TYR A 165 -3.07 9.87 5.02
C TYR A 165 -3.96 8.91 4.21
N TYR A 166 -3.63 8.68 2.94
CA TYR A 166 -4.45 7.82 2.09
C TYR A 166 -4.27 6.33 2.38
N SER A 167 -3.12 5.91 2.90
CA SER A 167 -2.95 4.57 3.48
C SER A 167 -3.89 4.36 4.68
N HIS A 168 -4.02 5.37 5.55
CA HIS A 168 -4.99 5.35 6.65
C HIS A 168 -6.45 5.29 6.15
N GLN A 169 -6.80 6.07 5.12
CA GLN A 169 -8.14 6.05 4.52
C GLN A 169 -8.51 4.65 3.97
N VAL A 170 -7.55 3.91 3.40
CA VAL A 170 -7.77 2.53 2.95
C VAL A 170 -8.12 1.62 4.14
N PHE A 171 -7.42 1.78 5.27
CA PHE A 171 -7.76 1.03 6.48
C PHE A 171 -9.14 1.38 7.02
N LEU A 172 -9.49 2.67 7.11
CA LEU A 172 -10.81 3.12 7.60
C LEU A 172 -11.98 2.43 6.90
N GLN A 173 -11.89 2.23 5.58
CA GLN A 173 -12.91 1.52 4.81
C GLN A 173 -13.01 0.03 5.12
N CYS A 174 -11.96 -0.53 5.72
CA CYS A 174 -11.84 -1.94 6.07
C CYS A 174 -12.00 -2.20 7.56
N LYS A 175 -12.23 -1.15 8.37
CA LYS A 175 -12.53 -1.23 9.81
C LYS A 175 -13.51 -2.36 10.19
N PRO A 176 -14.71 -2.45 9.57
CA PRO A 176 -15.69 -3.43 10.03
C PRO A 176 -15.28 -4.88 9.74
N MET A 177 -14.31 -5.08 8.86
CA MET A 177 -13.72 -6.40 8.60
C MET A 177 -12.76 -6.75 9.73
N PHE A 178 -11.79 -5.88 10.04
CA PHE A 178 -10.79 -6.13 11.08
C PHE A 178 -11.41 -6.30 12.47
N GLU A 179 -12.41 -5.48 12.83
CA GLU A 179 -13.11 -5.58 14.13
C GLU A 179 -13.84 -6.91 14.35
N LYS A 180 -14.20 -7.61 13.26
CA LYS A 180 -14.89 -8.91 13.32
C LYS A 180 -13.94 -10.09 13.40
N MET A 181 -12.64 -9.87 13.22
CA MET A 181 -11.65 -10.93 13.25
C MET A 181 -11.34 -11.31 14.69
N ASP A 182 -11.39 -12.61 14.99
CA ASP A 182 -10.92 -13.13 16.26
C ASP A 182 -9.40 -13.41 16.19
N SER A 183 -8.62 -12.33 16.10
CA SER A 183 -7.16 -12.38 15.97
C SER A 183 -6.52 -11.29 16.82
N ASP A 184 -5.52 -11.65 17.64
CA ASP A 184 -4.77 -10.69 18.45
C ASP A 184 -4.07 -9.63 17.57
N LYS A 185 -3.53 -10.05 16.41
CA LYS A 185 -2.93 -9.13 15.43
C LYS A 185 -3.97 -8.14 14.88
N ALA A 186 -5.19 -8.61 14.58
CA ALA A 186 -6.25 -7.72 14.10
C ALA A 186 -6.70 -6.71 15.17
N ARG A 187 -6.72 -7.11 16.46
CA ARG A 187 -6.98 -6.19 17.59
C ARG A 187 -5.88 -5.13 17.70
N VAL A 188 -4.60 -5.53 17.64
CA VAL A 188 -3.46 -4.60 17.62
C VAL A 188 -3.56 -3.62 16.46
N LEU A 189 -3.90 -4.10 15.26
CA LEU A 189 -4.11 -3.23 14.10
C LEU A 189 -5.25 -2.23 14.35
N CYS A 190 -6.38 -2.68 14.92
CA CYS A 190 -7.49 -1.80 15.24
C CYS A 190 -7.10 -0.72 16.25
N ASP A 191 -6.39 -1.08 17.32
CA ASP A 191 -5.95 -0.15 18.36
C ASP A 191 -4.98 0.93 17.84
N LYS A 192 -4.26 0.66 16.75
CA LYS A 192 -3.37 1.62 16.09
C LYS A 192 -4.10 2.55 15.12
N ILE A 193 -5.09 2.04 14.41
CA ILE A 193 -5.74 2.74 13.30
C ILE A 193 -6.98 3.54 13.75
N TYR A 194 -7.69 3.10 14.80
CA TYR A 194 -9.04 3.57 15.16
C TYR A 194 -9.17 4.17 16.55
#